data_AF-A0A961U2Q0-F1
#
_entry.id   AF-A0A961U2Q0-F1
#
_cell.length_a   1.000
_cell.length_b   1.000
_cell.length_c   1.000
_cell.angle_alpha   90.00
_cell.angle_beta   90.00
_cell.angle_gamma   90.00
#
_symmetry.space_group_name_H-M   'P 1'
#
loop_
_entity.id
_entity.type
_entity.pdbx_description
1 polymer ?
#
loop_
_entity_poly.entity_id
_entity_poly.type
_entity_poly.pdbx_seq_one_letter_code
_entity_poly.pdbx_strand_id
1 'polypeptide(L)'
;MEARLSAFNTWRCTDLASLVAQDLVDLDTPALPSATFAGIDQCEGRQLGMAYVLEGSGLGARILLKRAAELGMSAVYGARHLAAQTDDPARWRSFMALLDTVPESQFDGVLAGAELSFQFALSIYAES
;
A
#
# COMPACT_ATOMS: atom_id res chain seq x y z
N MET A 1 3.91 27.37 6.47
CA MET A 1 2.88 26.54 5.80
C MET A 1 3.51 25.45 4.94
N GLU A 2 4.67 25.69 4.31
CA GLU A 2 5.42 24.71 3.49
C GLU A 2 6.05 23.52 4.27
N ALA A 3 6.40 23.70 5.54
CA ALA A 3 7.11 22.66 6.33
C ALA A 3 6.27 21.40 6.67
N ARG A 4 4.96 21.38 6.40
CA ARG A 4 4.07 20.26 6.76
C ARG A 4 3.90 19.23 5.63
N LEU A 5 3.94 19.67 4.38
CA LEU A 5 3.94 18.78 3.21
C LEU A 5 5.33 18.20 2.90
N SER A 6 6.41 18.87 3.35
CA SER A 6 7.78 18.34 3.22
C SER A 6 7.98 17.00 3.94
N ALA A 7 7.21 16.74 5.01
CA ALA A 7 7.21 15.45 5.70
C ALA A 7 6.67 14.33 4.80
N PHE A 8 5.62 14.59 4.01
CA PHE A 8 5.09 13.63 3.05
C PHE A 8 6.09 13.35 1.91
N ASN A 9 6.84 14.37 1.46
CA ASN A 9 7.89 14.17 0.46
C ASN A 9 8.97 13.16 0.88
N THR A 10 9.11 12.90 2.18
CA THR A 10 10.00 11.87 2.74
C THR A 10 9.31 10.54 3.03
N TRP A 11 7.97 10.49 3.04
CA TRP A 11 7.24 9.24 3.18
C TRP A 11 7.46 8.36 1.94
N ARG A 12 7.74 7.08 2.16
CA ARG A 12 8.05 6.12 1.10
C ARG A 12 7.29 4.84 1.39
N CYS A 13 6.28 4.52 0.58
CA CYS A 13 5.61 3.22 0.64
C CYS A 13 6.63 2.10 0.43
N THR A 14 6.46 0.99 1.13
CA THR A 14 7.30 -0.20 0.98
C THR A 14 7.20 -0.74 -0.44
N ASP A 15 8.33 -1.03 -1.09
CA ASP A 15 8.33 -1.72 -2.38
C ASP A 15 8.01 -3.21 -2.18
N LEU A 16 6.72 -3.54 -2.26
CA LEU A 16 6.24 -4.91 -2.12
C LEU A 16 6.31 -5.69 -3.44
N ALA A 17 6.38 -5.03 -4.60
CA ALA A 17 6.29 -5.69 -5.90
C ALA A 17 7.45 -6.69 -6.11
N SER A 18 8.65 -6.28 -5.73
CA SER A 18 9.86 -7.12 -5.77
C SER A 18 9.75 -8.36 -4.86
N LEU A 19 9.01 -8.26 -3.74
CA LEU A 19 8.78 -9.37 -2.81
C LEU A 19 7.66 -10.30 -3.31
N VAL A 20 6.58 -9.73 -3.85
CA VAL A 20 5.50 -10.50 -4.48
C VAL A 20 6.04 -11.34 -5.63
N ALA A 21 6.95 -10.80 -6.46
CA ALA A 21 7.58 -11.56 -7.53
C ALA A 21 8.37 -12.78 -7.02
N GLN A 22 9.07 -12.65 -5.89
CA GLN A 22 9.77 -13.77 -5.26
C GLN A 22 8.80 -14.78 -4.65
N ASP A 23 7.72 -14.30 -4.01
CA ASP A 23 6.69 -15.16 -3.46
C ASP A 23 6.00 -16.00 -4.55
N LEU A 24 5.74 -15.42 -5.73
CA LEU A 24 5.20 -16.13 -6.87
C LEU A 24 6.14 -17.24 -7.37
N VAL A 25 7.45 -17.01 -7.36
CA VAL A 25 8.45 -18.04 -7.68
C VAL A 25 8.46 -19.16 -6.65
N ASP A 26 8.43 -18.82 -5.35
CA ASP A 26 8.36 -19.81 -4.26
C ASP A 26 7.11 -20.69 -4.40
N LEU A 27 6.01 -20.13 -4.92
CA LEU A 27 4.72 -20.80 -5.09
C LEU A 27 4.48 -21.42 -6.48
N ASP A 28 5.51 -21.46 -7.34
CA ASP A 28 5.41 -21.95 -8.73
C ASP A 28 4.21 -21.35 -9.50
N THR A 29 3.93 -20.06 -9.25
CA THR A 29 2.79 -19.35 -9.81
C THR A 29 3.29 -18.30 -10.81
N PRO A 30 2.79 -18.28 -12.06
CA PRO A 30 3.21 -17.29 -13.03
C PRO A 30 2.75 -15.88 -12.62
N ALA A 31 3.60 -14.88 -12.87
CA ALA A 31 3.23 -13.49 -12.69
C ALA A 31 2.15 -13.08 -13.71
N LEU A 32 1.14 -12.35 -13.23
CA LEU A 32 0.13 -11.74 -14.08
C LEU A 32 0.67 -10.44 -14.70
N PRO A 33 0.16 -10.04 -15.88
CA PRO A 33 0.48 -8.73 -16.46
C PRO A 33 0.15 -7.60 -15.48
N SER A 34 1.08 -6.66 -15.33
CA SER A 34 0.83 -5.48 -14.50
C SER A 34 -0.14 -4.53 -15.20
N ALA A 35 -1.21 -4.16 -14.51
CA ALA A 35 -2.04 -3.03 -14.92
C ALA A 35 -1.37 -1.72 -14.55
N THR A 36 -1.57 -0.69 -15.37
CA THR A 36 -1.05 0.65 -15.09
C THR A 36 -2.07 1.40 -14.22
N PHE A 37 -1.64 1.89 -13.06
CA PHE A 37 -2.46 2.78 -12.25
C PHE A 37 -2.46 4.19 -12.87
N ALA A 38 -3.47 4.49 -13.68
CA ALA A 38 -3.70 5.82 -14.23
C ALA A 38 -4.53 6.64 -13.22
N GLY A 39 -3.90 7.55 -12.47
CA GLY A 39 -4.65 8.33 -11.49
C GLY A 39 -3.83 9.17 -10.51
N ILE A 40 -2.53 8.91 -10.39
CA ILE A 40 -1.62 9.81 -9.66
C ILE A 40 -1.19 10.91 -10.63
N ASP A 41 -1.96 11.97 -10.71
CA ASP A 41 -1.38 13.21 -11.22
C ASP A 41 -0.36 13.76 -10.21
N GLN A 42 0.26 14.90 -10.50
CA GLN A 42 1.19 15.56 -9.58
C GLN A 42 0.48 16.22 -8.37
N CYS A 43 -0.80 15.90 -8.09
CA CYS A 43 -1.52 16.42 -6.92
C CYS A 43 -1.07 15.66 -5.65
N GLU A 44 -0.41 16.39 -4.76
CA GLU A 44 0.06 15.89 -3.47
C GLU A 44 -1.08 15.26 -2.64
N GLY A 45 -2.27 15.86 -2.65
CA GLY A 45 -3.45 15.30 -1.98
C GLY A 45 -3.79 13.89 -2.48
N ARG A 46 -3.78 13.66 -3.81
CA ARG A 46 -4.05 12.31 -4.36
C ARG A 46 -2.99 11.29 -3.97
N GLN A 47 -1.72 11.69 -3.94
CA GLN A 47 -0.62 10.83 -3.49
C GLN A 47 -0.77 10.44 -2.02
N LEU A 48 -1.18 11.39 -1.16
CA LEU A 48 -1.52 11.14 0.24
C LEU A 48 -2.69 10.15 0.38
N GLY A 49 -3.74 10.32 -0.43
CA GLY A 49 -4.88 9.40 -0.49
C GLY A 49 -4.47 7.97 -0.87
N MET A 50 -3.61 7.82 -1.88
CA MET A 50 -3.05 6.51 -2.24
C MET A 50 -2.22 5.92 -1.10
N ALA A 51 -1.34 6.72 -0.48
CA ALA A 51 -0.55 6.29 0.65
C ALA A 51 -1.44 5.81 1.80
N TYR A 52 -2.56 6.48 2.09
CA TYR A 52 -3.52 6.03 3.11
C TYR A 52 -4.02 4.60 2.84
N VAL A 53 -4.38 4.28 1.59
CA VAL A 53 -4.84 2.94 1.22
C VAL A 53 -3.72 1.90 1.35
N LEU A 54 -2.53 2.22 0.85
CA LEU A 54 -1.37 1.33 0.90
C LEU A 54 -0.93 1.05 2.34
N GLU A 55 -0.80 2.08 3.18
CA GLU A 55 -0.45 1.92 4.59
C GLU A 55 -1.55 1.20 5.38
N GLY A 56 -2.82 1.51 5.11
CA GLY A 56 -3.97 0.86 5.74
C GLY A 56 -4.09 -0.62 5.40
N SER A 57 -3.70 -1.02 4.17
CA SER A 57 -3.73 -2.42 3.73
C SER A 57 -2.84 -3.34 4.58
N GLY A 58 -1.82 -2.79 5.26
CA GLY A 58 -0.99 -3.54 6.20
C GLY A 58 -1.76 -4.11 7.40
N LEU A 59 -2.87 -3.49 7.82
CA LEU A 59 -3.72 -4.04 8.88
C LEU A 59 -4.35 -5.37 8.46
N GLY A 60 -4.83 -5.45 7.21
CA GLY A 60 -5.34 -6.69 6.62
C GLY A 60 -4.23 -7.71 6.38
N ALA A 61 -3.05 -7.25 5.93
CA ALA A 61 -1.89 -8.11 5.72
C ALA A 61 -1.46 -8.87 6.98
N ARG A 62 -1.65 -8.30 8.18
CA ARG A 62 -1.38 -9.01 9.45
C ARG A 62 -2.26 -10.24 9.64
N ILE A 63 -3.53 -10.13 9.25
CA ILE A 63 -4.47 -11.25 9.29
C ILE A 63 -4.07 -12.28 8.23
N LEU A 64 -3.75 -11.81 7.01
CA LEU A 64 -3.32 -12.68 5.91
C LEU A 64 -2.02 -13.42 6.23
N LEU A 65 -1.04 -12.79 6.87
CA LEU A 65 0.22 -13.42 7.26
C LEU A 65 0.00 -14.60 8.21
N LYS A 66 -0.93 -14.47 9.16
CA LYS A 66 -1.31 -15.57 10.05
C LYS A 66 -1.91 -16.73 9.27
N ARG A 67 -2.78 -16.44 8.28
CA ARG A 67 -3.37 -17.47 7.41
C ARG A 67 -2.34 -18.11 6.48
N ALA A 68 -1.41 -17.33 5.95
CA ALA A 68 -0.32 -17.83 5.12
C ALA A 68 0.57 -18.80 5.91
N ALA A 69 0.84 -18.53 7.19
CA ALA A 69 1.55 -19.45 8.08
C ALA A 69 0.80 -20.78 8.28
N GLU A 70 -0.53 -20.77 8.35
CA GLU A 70 -1.36 -21.99 8.40
C GLU A 70 -1.23 -22.83 7.11
N LEU A 71 -0.84 -22.22 5.99
CA LEU A 71 -0.57 -22.86 4.70
C LEU A 71 0.91 -23.25 4.50
N GLY A 72 1.77 -23.07 5.51
CA GLY A 72 3.21 -23.36 5.43
C GLY A 72 4.06 -22.26 4.77
N MET A 73 3.46 -21.09 4.48
CA MET A 73 4.19 -19.93 3.96
C MET A 73 4.83 -19.14 5.09
N SER A 74 5.89 -18.37 4.79
CA SER A 74 6.64 -17.60 5.78
C SER A 74 7.33 -16.38 5.18
N ALA A 75 7.99 -15.59 6.02
CA ALA A 75 8.81 -14.45 5.61
C ALA A 75 9.98 -14.82 4.68
N VAL A 76 10.27 -16.12 4.50
CA VAL A 76 11.33 -16.61 3.61
C VAL A 76 10.81 -17.60 2.56
N TYR A 77 9.49 -17.77 2.43
CA TYR A 77 8.88 -18.66 1.43
C TYR A 77 7.41 -18.26 1.20
N GLY A 78 7.09 -17.71 0.03
CA GLY A 78 5.69 -17.49 -0.42
C GLY A 78 4.88 -16.42 0.33
N ALA A 79 5.44 -15.76 1.36
CA ALA A 79 4.78 -14.67 2.11
C ALA A 79 5.76 -13.56 2.55
N ARG A 80 6.84 -13.34 1.81
CA ARG A 80 7.82 -12.25 2.03
C ARG A 80 7.14 -10.89 2.00
N HIS A 81 6.23 -10.66 1.06
CA HIS A 81 5.53 -9.38 0.95
C HIS A 81 4.65 -9.11 2.17
N LEU A 82 3.91 -10.11 2.67
CA LEU A 82 3.08 -9.99 3.87
C LEU A 82 3.93 -9.73 5.11
N ALA A 83 5.08 -10.40 5.23
CA ALA A 83 6.02 -10.16 6.32
C ALA A 83 6.55 -8.71 6.28
N ALA A 84 7.06 -8.26 5.13
CA ALA A 84 7.59 -6.90 4.99
C ALA A 84 6.53 -5.81 5.17
N GLN A 85 5.30 -6.05 4.70
CA GLN A 85 4.20 -5.11 4.85
C GLN A 85 3.75 -4.96 6.32
N THR A 86 4.06 -5.94 7.17
CA THR A 86 3.63 -5.97 8.58
C THR A 86 4.77 -5.79 9.58
N ASP A 87 6.00 -5.59 9.10
CA ASP A 87 7.24 -5.52 9.88
C ASP A 87 7.26 -4.31 10.84
N ASP A 88 6.65 -3.20 10.43
CA ASP A 88 6.55 -1.99 11.27
C ASP A 88 5.08 -1.68 11.66
N PRO A 89 4.63 -2.09 12.87
CA PRO A 89 3.30 -1.78 13.37
C PRO A 89 3.11 -0.31 13.78
N ALA A 90 4.19 0.48 13.92
CA ALA A 90 4.13 1.91 14.22
C ALA A 90 3.91 2.76 12.96
N ARG A 91 4.16 2.19 11.78
CA ARG A 91 4.02 2.85 10.49
C ARG A 91 2.64 3.46 10.26
N TRP A 92 1.57 2.69 10.49
CA TRP A 92 0.19 3.19 10.37
C TRP A 92 -0.08 4.39 11.29
N ARG A 93 0.34 4.31 12.56
CA ARG A 93 0.16 5.40 13.54
C ARG A 93 0.95 6.64 13.12
N SER A 94 2.17 6.47 12.62
CA SER A 94 3.01 7.56 12.16
C SER A 94 2.44 8.22 10.90
N PHE A 95 1.89 7.42 9.98
CA PHE A 95 1.21 7.93 8.80
C PHE A 95 -0.04 8.74 9.17
N MET A 96 -0.88 8.24 10.09
CA MET A 96 -2.05 8.97 10.57
C MET A 96 -1.68 10.31 11.22
N ALA A 97 -0.62 10.33 12.04
CA ALA A 97 -0.12 11.58 12.62
C ALA A 97 0.36 12.58 11.55
N LEU A 98 0.89 12.10 10.42
CA LEU A 98 1.23 12.93 9.27
C LEU A 98 -0.03 13.41 8.54
N LEU A 99 -1.00 12.53 8.33
CA LEU A 99 -2.27 12.84 7.67
C LEU A 99 -3.06 13.91 8.44
N ASP A 100 -3.02 13.87 9.77
CA ASP A 100 -3.65 14.88 10.65
C ASP A 100 -3.07 16.29 10.47
N THR A 101 -1.90 16.43 9.82
CA THR A 101 -1.29 17.74 9.54
C THR A 101 -1.66 18.32 8.18
N VAL A 102 -2.38 17.56 7.35
CA VAL A 102 -2.75 17.95 5.99
C VAL A 102 -3.76 19.12 6.04
N PRO A 103 -3.56 20.19 5.26
CA PRO A 103 -4.51 21.30 5.22
C PRO A 103 -5.82 20.90 4.55
N GLU A 104 -6.93 21.49 5.00
CA GLU A 104 -8.28 21.22 4.46
C GLU A 104 -8.37 21.40 2.93
N SER A 105 -7.59 22.31 2.36
CA SER A 105 -7.51 22.54 0.91
C SER A 105 -7.04 21.33 0.10
N GLN A 106 -6.47 20.31 0.74
CA GLN A 106 -6.02 19.06 0.11
C GLN A 106 -7.00 17.90 0.35
N PHE A 107 -8.03 18.06 1.19
CA PHE A 107 -8.92 16.96 1.59
C PHE A 107 -9.63 16.31 0.41
N ASP A 108 -10.17 17.09 -0.53
CA ASP A 108 -10.79 16.56 -1.74
C ASP A 108 -9.81 15.72 -2.58
N GLY A 109 -8.54 16.16 -2.65
CA GLY A 109 -7.48 15.42 -3.31
C GLY A 109 -7.16 14.09 -2.60
N VAL A 110 -7.09 14.10 -1.27
CA VAL A 110 -6.87 12.90 -0.44
C VAL A 110 -7.99 11.89 -0.62
N LEU A 111 -9.25 12.34 -0.54
CA LEU A 111 -10.41 11.47 -0.76
C LEU A 111 -10.40 10.87 -2.15
N ALA A 112 -10.22 11.69 -3.19
CA ALA A 112 -10.16 11.22 -4.57
C ALA A 112 -9.00 10.23 -4.80
N GLY A 113 -7.84 10.45 -4.19
CA GLY A 113 -6.70 9.55 -4.31
C GLY A 113 -6.95 8.19 -3.67
N ALA A 114 -7.59 8.17 -2.50
CA ALA A 114 -7.97 6.94 -1.82
C ALA A 114 -9.04 6.17 -2.61
N GLU A 115 -10.07 6.85 -3.10
CA GLU A 115 -11.13 6.26 -3.92
C GLU A 115 -10.57 5.63 -5.20
N LEU A 116 -9.73 6.35 -5.95
CA LEU A 116 -9.08 5.82 -7.16
C LEU A 116 -8.24 4.58 -6.85
N SER A 117 -7.52 4.59 -5.73
CA SER A 117 -6.66 3.46 -5.33
C SER A 117 -7.50 2.22 -5.00
N PHE A 118 -8.61 2.37 -4.28
CA PHE A 118 -9.55 1.27 -4.03
C PHE A 118 -10.23 0.77 -5.31
N GLN A 119 -10.67 1.67 -6.18
CA GLN A 119 -11.31 1.31 -7.45
C GLN A 119 -10.36 0.53 -8.35
N PHE A 120 -9.09 0.97 -8.43
CA PHE A 120 -8.07 0.24 -9.18
C PHE A 120 -7.79 -1.12 -8.58
N ALA A 121 -7.63 -1.23 -7.25
CA ALA A 121 -7.45 -2.54 -6.62
C ALA A 121 -8.63 -3.48 -6.92
N LEU A 122 -9.86 -2.96 -6.89
CA LEU A 122 -11.06 -3.74 -7.22
C LEU A 122 -11.11 -4.16 -8.70
N SER A 123 -10.67 -3.31 -9.63
CA SER A 123 -10.69 -3.65 -11.06
C SER A 123 -9.78 -4.83 -11.37
N ILE A 124 -8.63 -4.96 -10.69
CA ILE A 124 -7.76 -6.13 -10.83
C ILE A 124 -8.50 -7.43 -10.49
N TYR A 125 -9.29 -7.46 -9.41
CA TYR A 125 -10.04 -8.65 -9.02
C TYR A 125 -11.28 -8.91 -9.88
N ALA A 126 -11.89 -7.86 -10.44
CA ALA A 126 -13.07 -7.99 -11.28
C ALA A 126 -12.74 -8.49 -12.71
N GLU A 127 -11.50 -8.30 -13.15
CA GLU A 127 -10.99 -8.76 -14.44
C GLU A 127 -10.31 -10.16 -14.37
N SER A 128 -10.36 -10.80 -13.19
CA SER A 128 -9.80 -12.15 -12.91
C SER A 128 -10.78 -13.28 -13.14
#